data_AF-A0A3D1IRG3-F1
#
_entry.id   AF-A0A3D1IRG3-F1
#
_cell.length_a   1.000
_cell.length_b   1.000
_cell.length_c   1.000
_cell.angle_alpha   90.00
_cell.angle_beta   90.00
_cell.angle_gamma   90.00
#
_symmetry.space_group_name_H-M   'P 1'
#
loop_
_entity.id
_entity.type
_entity.pdbx_description
1 polymer ?
#
loop_
_entity_poly.entity_id
_entity_poly.type
_entity_poly.pdbx_seq_one_letter_code
_entity_poly.pdbx_strand_id
1 'polypeptide(L)'
;MNPPANDWSVGQAREMYHIDRWGAGYYDINTAGRVVAKPLPGDDTAVELSAVIAAAQKRDLDGPLLIRFQDILRHCVKSLCTAFDEAIARNGYEGRYRGVFPIKVNELREVVEEVMDAGADNEFGLEVGSKAELFAALALQDLSNALLICNGYKDADFIRTALTGTRLGKQVILVIEKLEELDQILRVAKREGVQPQLGIRLRLLSRSTGKWADSGGEDAKFGLNTAQLMAALERLRAEGWEGSLRLLHSHIGSQVPDILTVRKAVQEAARFYAKVRKEGFPVEYLDVGGGLAVDYDGSRAAFESSANYSQREYTDDLVQTIGEVCHAEAVPHPNIVSESGRAIAAHHSVLVVQVFGANSKAQRTRLKYGEDEHPLVQTLLKIRRNL
;
A
#
# COMPACT_ATOMS: atom_id res chain seq x y z
N MET A 1 -49.15 6.02 20.65
CA MET A 1 -48.62 5.89 19.28
C MET A 1 -47.36 5.08 19.38
N ASN A 2 -47.32 3.89 18.77
CA ASN A 2 -46.06 3.22 18.50
C ASN A 2 -45.15 4.22 17.78
N PRO A 3 -43.83 4.25 18.07
CA PRO A 3 -42.93 5.01 17.21
C PRO A 3 -43.17 4.56 15.75
N PRO A 4 -43.14 5.48 14.78
CA PRO A 4 -43.32 5.09 13.38
C PRO A 4 -42.36 3.94 13.09
N ALA A 5 -42.86 2.88 12.45
CA ALA A 5 -42.01 1.79 11.99
C ALA A 5 -40.86 2.42 11.23
N ASN A 6 -39.62 2.19 11.70
CA ASN A 6 -38.46 2.83 11.14
C ASN A 6 -38.35 2.32 9.71
N ASP A 7 -38.60 3.20 8.74
CA ASP A 7 -38.75 2.90 7.31
C ASP A 7 -37.37 2.64 6.66
N TRP A 8 -36.50 1.91 7.37
CA TRP A 8 -35.09 1.71 7.06
C TRP A 8 -34.92 0.52 6.12
N SER A 9 -34.53 0.81 4.89
CA SER A 9 -34.29 -0.17 3.84
C SER A 9 -32.80 -0.48 3.66
N VAL A 10 -32.50 -1.61 3.00
CA VAL A 10 -31.12 -1.94 2.56
C VAL A 10 -30.55 -0.86 1.64
N GLY A 11 -31.39 -0.26 0.79
CA GLY A 11 -31.00 0.85 -0.08
C GLY A 11 -30.52 2.07 0.71
N GLN A 12 -31.30 2.52 1.70
CA GLN A 12 -30.89 3.62 2.58
C GLN A 12 -29.66 3.29 3.42
N ALA A 13 -29.51 2.02 3.84
CA ALA A 13 -28.30 1.59 4.54
C ALA A 13 -27.05 1.71 3.65
N ARG A 14 -27.13 1.27 2.39
CA ARG A 14 -26.04 1.44 1.42
C ARG A 14 -25.75 2.91 1.14
N GLU A 15 -26.78 3.72 0.95
CA GLU A 15 -26.63 5.16 0.71
C GLU A 15 -25.99 5.88 1.91
N MET A 16 -26.37 5.55 3.14
CA MET A 16 -25.82 6.17 4.35
C MET A 16 -24.40 5.71 4.66
N TYR A 17 -24.10 4.42 4.50
CA TYR A 17 -22.81 3.85 4.90
C TYR A 17 -21.81 3.72 3.77
N HIS A 18 -22.21 3.97 2.51
CA HIS A 18 -21.36 3.90 1.31
C HIS A 18 -20.61 2.57 1.13
N ILE A 19 -21.14 1.47 1.68
CA ILE A 19 -20.48 0.15 1.67
C ILE A 19 -20.23 -0.40 0.27
N ASP A 20 -21.08 -0.06 -0.70
CA ASP A 20 -20.89 -0.39 -2.11
C ASP A 20 -19.71 0.35 -2.76
N ARG A 21 -19.27 1.47 -2.16
CA ARG A 21 -18.16 2.29 -2.64
C ARG A 21 -16.83 1.87 -2.00
N TRP A 22 -16.67 2.05 -0.69
CA TRP A 22 -15.43 1.70 0.01
C TRP A 22 -15.23 0.20 0.12
N GLY A 23 -16.32 -0.59 0.07
CA GLY A 23 -16.26 -2.05 0.13
C GLY A 23 -15.59 -2.66 -1.10
N ALA A 24 -15.38 -1.90 -2.18
CA ALA A 24 -14.60 -2.28 -3.36
C ALA A 24 -15.01 -3.64 -3.98
N GLY A 25 -16.31 -3.98 -3.89
CA GLY A 25 -16.84 -5.28 -4.31
C GLY A 25 -16.62 -6.43 -3.32
N TYR A 26 -15.77 -6.26 -2.31
CA TYR A 26 -15.51 -7.24 -1.26
C TYR A 26 -16.50 -7.20 -0.10
N TYR A 27 -17.18 -6.08 0.13
CA TYR A 27 -18.15 -5.94 1.22
C TYR A 27 -19.46 -5.33 0.70
N ASP A 28 -20.58 -5.83 1.22
CA ASP A 28 -21.92 -5.37 0.85
C ASP A 28 -22.93 -5.74 1.95
N ILE A 29 -24.20 -5.36 1.76
CA ILE A 29 -25.34 -5.74 2.59
C ILE A 29 -26.24 -6.64 1.75
N ASN A 30 -26.57 -7.84 2.23
CA ASN A 30 -27.47 -8.75 1.52
C ASN A 30 -28.96 -8.35 1.66
N THR A 31 -29.85 -9.09 0.99
CA THR A 31 -31.29 -8.81 1.00
C THR A 31 -31.94 -8.92 2.38
N ALA A 32 -31.32 -9.64 3.32
CA ALA A 32 -31.75 -9.74 4.70
C ALA A 32 -31.20 -8.61 5.60
N GLY A 33 -30.47 -7.63 5.05
CA GLY A 33 -29.89 -6.53 5.81
C GLY A 33 -28.63 -6.88 6.60
N ARG A 34 -27.95 -7.98 6.26
CA ARG A 34 -26.72 -8.42 6.93
C ARG A 34 -25.49 -8.09 6.11
N VAL A 35 -24.41 -7.71 6.77
CA VAL A 35 -23.12 -7.47 6.12
C VAL A 35 -22.53 -8.79 5.64
N VAL A 36 -22.10 -8.81 4.38
CA VAL A 36 -21.43 -9.93 3.73
C VAL A 36 -20.05 -9.53 3.26
N ALA A 37 -19.10 -10.47 3.36
CA ALA A 37 -17.85 -10.43 2.61
C ALA A 37 -18.01 -11.25 1.32
N LYS A 38 -17.51 -10.74 0.21
CA LYS A 38 -17.49 -11.38 -1.12
C LYS A 38 -16.03 -11.57 -1.51
N PRO A 39 -15.40 -12.70 -1.14
CA PRO A 39 -13.96 -12.83 -1.24
C PRO A 39 -13.43 -12.86 -2.67
N LEU A 40 -14.30 -13.21 -3.63
CA LEU A 40 -14.02 -13.23 -5.06
C LEU A 40 -15.03 -12.31 -5.78
N PRO A 41 -14.67 -11.04 -6.06
CA PRO A 41 -15.54 -10.13 -6.81
C PRO A 41 -15.95 -10.70 -8.16
N GLY A 42 -17.26 -10.64 -8.47
CA GLY A 42 -17.84 -11.19 -9.69
C GLY A 42 -18.32 -12.64 -9.57
N ASP A 43 -18.02 -13.32 -8.46
CA ASP A 43 -18.63 -14.60 -8.07
C ASP A 43 -19.88 -14.36 -7.18
N ASP A 44 -20.79 -15.33 -7.13
CA ASP A 44 -21.96 -15.32 -6.24
C ASP A 44 -21.61 -15.72 -4.79
N THR A 45 -20.36 -16.13 -4.54
CA THR A 45 -19.85 -16.54 -3.22
C THR A 45 -19.84 -15.36 -2.25
N ALA A 46 -20.67 -15.45 -1.22
CA ALA A 46 -20.76 -14.46 -0.15
C ALA A 46 -20.79 -15.13 1.23
N VAL A 47 -20.09 -14.53 2.19
CA VAL A 47 -19.99 -14.99 3.57
C VAL A 47 -20.63 -13.94 4.48
N GLU A 48 -21.75 -14.28 5.12
CA GLU A 48 -22.35 -13.41 6.14
C GLU A 48 -21.44 -13.32 7.37
N LEU A 49 -21.02 -12.10 7.75
CA LEU A 49 -20.16 -11.91 8.92
C LEU A 49 -20.81 -12.42 10.21
N SER A 50 -22.15 -12.27 10.32
CA SER A 50 -22.91 -12.80 11.45
C SER A 50 -22.86 -14.33 11.56
N ALA A 51 -22.75 -15.05 10.43
CA ALA A 51 -22.62 -16.49 10.43
C ALA A 51 -21.21 -16.92 10.88
N VAL A 52 -20.17 -16.18 10.47
CA VAL A 52 -18.78 -16.41 10.94
C VAL A 52 -18.68 -16.20 12.45
N ILE A 53 -19.27 -15.13 12.97
CA ILE A 53 -19.29 -14.84 14.41
C ILE A 53 -20.03 -15.97 15.16
N ALA A 54 -21.19 -16.40 14.69
CA ALA A 54 -21.93 -17.50 15.30
C ALA A 54 -21.16 -18.84 15.26
N ALA A 55 -20.39 -19.09 14.19
CA ALA A 55 -19.53 -20.27 14.10
C ALA A 55 -18.32 -20.19 15.05
N ALA A 56 -17.74 -19.01 15.23
CA ALA A 56 -16.67 -18.77 16.20
C ALA A 56 -17.16 -19.01 17.64
N GLN A 57 -18.33 -18.49 18.00
CA GLN A 57 -18.94 -18.71 19.33
C GLN A 57 -19.20 -20.19 19.63
N LYS A 58 -19.62 -20.99 18.63
CA LYS A 58 -19.76 -22.45 18.78
C LYS A 58 -18.44 -23.17 19.08
N ARG A 59 -17.31 -22.50 18.89
CA ARG A 59 -15.96 -23.00 19.16
C ARG A 59 -15.33 -22.33 20.39
N ASP A 60 -16.14 -21.69 21.23
CA ASP A 60 -15.71 -20.93 22.41
C ASP A 60 -14.72 -19.79 22.07
N LEU A 61 -14.85 -19.23 20.86
CA LEU A 61 -14.10 -18.04 20.42
C LEU A 61 -15.00 -16.81 20.54
N ASP A 62 -14.87 -16.10 21.66
CA ASP A 62 -15.57 -14.84 21.92
C ASP A 62 -14.83 -13.62 21.36
N GLY A 63 -15.55 -12.49 21.28
CA GLY A 63 -14.99 -11.23 20.80
C GLY A 63 -14.01 -10.55 21.78
N PRO A 64 -13.17 -9.63 21.30
CA PRO A 64 -13.10 -9.12 19.92
C PRO A 64 -12.51 -10.14 18.93
N LEU A 65 -13.07 -10.21 17.72
CA LEU A 65 -12.62 -11.12 16.66
C LEU A 65 -11.99 -10.32 15.52
N LEU A 66 -10.78 -10.71 15.11
CA LEU A 66 -10.17 -10.22 13.87
C LEU A 66 -10.32 -11.31 12.80
N ILE A 67 -11.23 -11.10 11.87
CA ILE A 67 -11.54 -12.04 10.78
C ILE A 67 -10.69 -11.67 9.57
N ARG A 68 -9.95 -12.63 9.02
CA ARG A 68 -9.13 -12.44 7.81
C ARG A 68 -9.67 -13.29 6.66
N PHE A 69 -9.72 -12.71 5.47
CA PHE A 69 -10.16 -13.33 4.23
C PHE A 69 -8.96 -13.45 3.28
N GLN A 70 -8.36 -14.64 3.24
CA GLN A 70 -7.19 -14.88 2.39
C GLN A 70 -7.53 -14.69 0.91
N ASP A 71 -8.72 -15.11 0.45
CA ASP A 71 -9.13 -14.94 -0.94
C ASP A 71 -9.20 -13.47 -1.39
N ILE A 72 -9.59 -12.54 -0.51
CA ILE A 72 -9.56 -11.09 -0.79
C ILE A 72 -8.12 -10.65 -1.04
N LEU A 73 -7.20 -11.07 -0.17
CA LEU A 73 -5.78 -10.75 -0.28
C LEU A 73 -5.19 -11.29 -1.59
N ARG A 74 -5.47 -12.57 -1.90
CA ARG A 74 -5.04 -13.22 -3.15
C ARG A 74 -5.62 -12.52 -4.38
N HIS A 75 -6.89 -12.13 -4.32
CA HIS A 75 -7.55 -11.39 -5.40
C HIS A 75 -6.89 -10.03 -5.62
N CYS A 76 -6.61 -9.25 -4.56
CA CYS A 76 -5.91 -7.96 -4.68
C CYS A 76 -4.55 -8.09 -5.39
N VAL A 77 -3.75 -9.11 -5.04
CA VAL A 77 -2.45 -9.37 -5.70
C VAL A 77 -2.66 -9.65 -7.19
N LYS A 78 -3.53 -10.60 -7.53
CA LYS A 78 -3.81 -10.98 -8.91
C LYS A 78 -4.37 -9.83 -9.73
N SER A 79 -5.33 -9.09 -9.19
CA SER A 79 -5.91 -7.92 -9.86
C SER A 79 -4.87 -6.86 -10.16
N LEU A 80 -3.93 -6.61 -9.24
CA LEU A 80 -2.85 -5.64 -9.47
C LEU A 80 -1.92 -6.10 -10.59
N CYS A 81 -1.48 -7.36 -10.55
CA CYS A 81 -0.65 -7.95 -11.61
C CYS A 81 -1.35 -7.88 -12.97
N THR A 82 -2.60 -8.34 -13.06
CA THR A 82 -3.38 -8.30 -14.30
C THR A 82 -3.57 -6.87 -14.82
N ALA A 83 -3.84 -5.90 -13.95
CA ALA A 83 -4.00 -4.50 -14.37
C ALA A 83 -2.71 -3.93 -15.00
N PHE A 84 -1.54 -4.29 -14.45
CA PHE A 84 -0.26 -3.94 -15.06
C PHE A 84 -0.01 -4.69 -16.37
N ASP A 85 -0.27 -5.99 -16.44
CA ASP A 85 -0.09 -6.78 -17.66
C ASP A 85 -0.96 -6.26 -18.81
N GLU A 86 -2.21 -5.89 -18.51
CA GLU A 86 -3.11 -5.24 -19.47
C GLU A 86 -2.58 -3.87 -19.90
N ALA A 87 -2.13 -3.04 -18.96
CA ALA A 87 -1.56 -1.73 -19.26
C ALA A 87 -0.31 -1.84 -20.15
N ILE A 88 0.57 -2.81 -19.86
CA ILE A 88 1.77 -3.14 -20.65
C ILE A 88 1.38 -3.53 -22.07
N ALA A 89 0.44 -4.46 -22.22
CA ALA A 89 -0.03 -4.92 -23.52
C ALA A 89 -0.67 -3.80 -24.34
N ARG A 90 -1.54 -2.97 -23.72
CA ARG A 90 -2.21 -1.83 -24.38
C ARG A 90 -1.24 -0.79 -24.90
N ASN A 91 -0.15 -0.55 -24.17
CA ASN A 91 0.85 0.48 -24.52
C ASN A 91 2.02 -0.06 -25.34
N GLY A 92 2.04 -1.36 -25.68
CA GLY A 92 3.18 -1.98 -26.37
C GLY A 92 4.49 -1.85 -25.59
N TYR A 93 4.41 -1.88 -24.26
CA TYR A 93 5.56 -1.65 -23.39
C TYR A 93 6.47 -2.89 -23.35
N GLU A 94 7.78 -2.72 -23.55
CA GLU A 94 8.72 -3.84 -23.71
C GLU A 94 9.18 -4.47 -22.38
N GLY A 95 9.12 -3.73 -21.27
CA GLY A 95 9.43 -4.26 -19.94
C GLY A 95 8.26 -5.03 -19.33
N ARG A 96 8.51 -5.72 -18.20
CA ARG A 96 7.47 -6.44 -17.43
C ARG A 96 7.19 -5.79 -16.08
N TYR A 97 6.05 -6.13 -15.50
CA TYR A 97 5.73 -5.78 -14.11
C TYR A 97 6.31 -6.80 -13.14
N ARG A 98 6.86 -6.32 -12.02
CA ARG A 98 7.43 -7.10 -10.92
C ARG A 98 6.95 -6.50 -9.59
N GLY A 99 5.78 -6.93 -9.12
CA GLY A 99 5.23 -6.46 -7.85
C GLY A 99 6.07 -6.93 -6.65
N VAL A 100 6.13 -6.12 -5.60
CA VAL A 100 6.86 -6.42 -4.37
C VAL A 100 6.00 -6.07 -3.16
N PHE A 101 5.92 -6.95 -2.16
CA PHE A 101 5.14 -6.71 -0.96
C PHE A 101 6.02 -6.16 0.17
N PRO A 102 5.82 -4.90 0.59
CA PRO A 102 6.55 -4.34 1.72
C PRO A 102 6.04 -4.93 3.04
N ILE A 103 6.89 -5.74 3.70
CA ILE A 103 6.50 -6.53 4.87
C ILE A 103 6.03 -5.64 6.04
N LYS A 104 6.57 -4.42 6.16
CA LYS A 104 6.15 -3.38 7.13
C LYS A 104 4.65 -3.05 7.12
N VAL A 105 3.92 -3.42 6.07
CA VAL A 105 2.46 -3.20 6.00
C VAL A 105 1.72 -4.24 6.83
N ASN A 106 2.19 -5.49 6.83
CA ASN A 106 1.66 -6.58 7.63
C ASN A 106 2.66 -7.75 7.64
N GLU A 107 3.34 -7.94 8.77
CA GLU A 107 4.45 -8.87 8.94
C GLU A 107 4.02 -10.31 9.24
N LEU A 108 2.70 -10.54 9.35
CA LEU A 108 2.17 -11.86 9.68
C LEU A 108 2.50 -12.87 8.60
N ARG A 109 3.04 -14.02 9.02
CA ARG A 109 3.46 -15.10 8.13
C ARG A 109 2.34 -15.51 7.18
N GLU A 110 1.14 -15.71 7.70
CA GLU A 110 -0.04 -16.13 6.94
C GLU A 110 -0.53 -15.08 5.92
N VAL A 111 -0.09 -13.82 6.03
CA VAL A 111 -0.36 -12.78 5.04
C VAL A 111 0.73 -12.77 3.97
N VAL A 112 1.99 -12.83 4.40
CA VAL A 112 3.14 -12.84 3.49
C VAL A 112 3.13 -14.09 2.60
N GLU A 113 2.87 -15.26 3.15
CA GLU A 113 2.78 -16.52 2.40
C GLU A 113 1.67 -16.48 1.34
N GLU A 114 0.49 -15.96 1.69
CA GLU A 114 -0.63 -15.85 0.75
C GLU A 114 -0.36 -14.84 -0.37
N VAL A 115 0.32 -13.73 -0.08
CA VAL A 115 0.73 -12.75 -1.10
C VAL A 115 1.74 -13.35 -2.07
N MET A 116 2.75 -14.06 -1.55
CA MET A 116 3.76 -14.71 -2.39
C MET A 116 3.14 -15.80 -3.27
N ASP A 117 2.29 -16.65 -2.70
CA ASP A 117 1.64 -17.73 -3.43
C ASP A 117 0.69 -17.20 -4.51
N ALA A 118 -0.09 -16.16 -4.22
CA ALA A 118 -0.97 -15.55 -5.20
C ALA A 118 -0.24 -14.85 -6.36
N GLY A 119 0.96 -14.32 -6.11
CA GLY A 119 1.77 -13.60 -7.07
C GLY A 119 2.88 -14.43 -7.73
N ALA A 120 2.94 -15.73 -7.49
CA ALA A 120 4.04 -16.60 -7.93
C ALA A 120 4.28 -16.54 -9.45
N ASP A 121 3.20 -16.54 -10.25
CA ASP A 121 3.26 -16.48 -11.72
C ASP A 121 3.90 -15.17 -12.25
N ASN A 122 3.83 -14.09 -11.46
CA ASN A 122 4.42 -12.79 -11.79
C ASN A 122 5.77 -12.55 -11.07
N GLU A 123 6.35 -13.60 -10.45
CA GLU A 123 7.59 -13.52 -9.67
C GLU A 123 7.53 -12.41 -8.58
N PHE A 124 6.37 -12.31 -7.90
CA PHE A 124 6.10 -11.29 -6.88
C PHE A 124 7.10 -11.41 -5.72
N GLY A 125 7.71 -10.29 -5.36
CA GLY A 125 8.81 -10.22 -4.40
C GLY A 125 8.41 -9.68 -3.02
N LEU A 126 9.42 -9.50 -2.16
CA LEU A 126 9.28 -8.87 -0.85
C LEU A 126 10.16 -7.62 -0.74
N GLU A 127 9.68 -6.61 0.00
CA GLU A 127 10.48 -5.46 0.42
C GLU A 127 10.63 -5.47 1.93
N VAL A 128 11.84 -5.13 2.37
CA VAL A 128 12.20 -5.05 3.78
C VAL A 128 12.81 -3.68 4.07
N GLY A 129 12.42 -3.08 5.19
CA GLY A 129 12.94 -1.80 5.67
C GLY A 129 13.90 -1.93 6.86
N SER A 130 14.17 -3.15 7.33
CA SER A 130 14.97 -3.40 8.53
C SER A 130 15.67 -4.76 8.51
N LYS A 131 16.72 -4.89 9.35
CA LYS A 131 17.47 -6.15 9.49
C LYS A 131 16.58 -7.32 9.95
N ALA A 132 15.60 -7.05 10.82
CA ALA A 132 14.67 -8.08 11.30
C ALA A 132 13.74 -8.58 10.20
N GLU A 133 13.19 -7.66 9.40
CA GLU A 133 12.38 -8.02 8.22
C GLU A 133 13.21 -8.77 7.18
N LEU A 134 14.48 -8.40 6.97
CA LEU A 134 15.38 -9.13 6.07
C LEU A 134 15.55 -10.60 6.49
N PHE A 135 15.72 -10.88 7.79
CA PHE A 135 15.77 -12.26 8.27
C PHE A 135 14.46 -13.02 8.01
N ALA A 136 13.32 -12.39 8.25
CA ALA A 136 12.02 -12.99 7.98
C ALA A 136 11.83 -13.26 6.46
N ALA A 137 12.14 -12.29 5.62
CA ALA A 137 12.01 -12.40 4.16
C ALA A 137 12.92 -13.50 3.58
N LEU A 138 14.17 -13.60 4.05
CA LEU A 138 15.09 -14.66 3.61
C LEU A 138 14.59 -16.06 3.98
N ALA A 139 13.88 -16.19 5.10
CA ALA A 139 13.30 -17.45 5.56
C ALA A 139 12.00 -17.82 4.83
N LEU A 140 11.24 -16.84 4.35
CA LEU A 140 9.93 -17.05 3.70
C LEU A 140 10.02 -17.14 2.17
N GLN A 141 10.92 -16.38 1.53
CA GLN A 141 10.94 -16.25 0.08
C GLN A 141 11.70 -17.40 -0.58
N ASP A 142 11.00 -18.45 -1.03
CA ASP A 142 11.62 -19.61 -1.66
C ASP A 142 11.84 -19.47 -3.19
N LEU A 143 11.18 -18.49 -3.82
CA LEU A 143 11.32 -18.23 -5.26
C LEU A 143 12.65 -17.53 -5.56
N SER A 144 13.56 -18.23 -6.26
CA SER A 144 14.89 -17.70 -6.62
C SER A 144 14.84 -16.45 -7.48
N ASN A 145 13.81 -16.31 -8.32
CA ASN A 145 13.67 -15.19 -9.26
C ASN A 145 12.89 -14.01 -8.69
N ALA A 146 12.24 -14.16 -7.53
CA ALA A 146 11.51 -13.08 -6.89
C ALA A 146 12.48 -12.02 -6.34
N LEU A 147 12.12 -10.74 -6.45
CA LEU A 147 12.95 -9.65 -5.94
C LEU A 147 12.88 -9.61 -4.41
N LEU A 148 14.03 -9.39 -3.77
CA LEU A 148 14.10 -9.01 -2.36
C LEU A 148 14.73 -7.62 -2.26
N ILE A 149 13.91 -6.59 -2.13
CA ILE A 149 14.33 -5.19 -2.11
C ILE A 149 14.62 -4.77 -0.66
N CYS A 150 15.82 -4.25 -0.43
CA CYS A 150 16.29 -3.86 0.90
C CYS A 150 16.40 -2.33 1.01
N ASN A 151 15.41 -1.73 1.65
CA ASN A 151 15.38 -0.31 2.05
C ASN A 151 15.79 -0.15 3.52
N GLY A 152 15.73 1.08 4.02
CA GLY A 152 16.02 1.43 5.41
C GLY A 152 17.51 1.59 5.70
N TYR A 153 17.85 1.83 6.96
CA TYR A 153 19.22 2.08 7.39
C TYR A 153 20.03 0.78 7.48
N LYS A 154 21.21 0.73 6.84
CA LYS A 154 21.98 -0.52 6.67
C LYS A 154 23.29 -0.49 7.45
N ASP A 155 23.35 -1.23 8.55
CA ASP A 155 24.60 -1.53 9.24
C ASP A 155 25.39 -2.65 8.50
N ALA A 156 26.60 -2.95 8.96
CA ALA A 156 27.46 -3.94 8.30
C ALA A 156 26.85 -5.35 8.37
N ASP A 157 26.08 -5.65 9.41
CA ASP A 157 25.41 -6.93 9.59
C ASP A 157 24.24 -7.08 8.62
N PHE A 158 23.43 -6.04 8.43
CA PHE A 158 22.39 -5.99 7.41
C PHE A 158 22.99 -6.33 6.04
N ILE A 159 24.06 -5.63 5.65
CA ILE A 159 24.70 -5.82 4.36
C ILE A 159 25.23 -7.25 4.23
N ARG A 160 25.88 -7.78 5.25
CA ARG A 160 26.36 -9.18 5.27
C ARG A 160 25.20 -10.18 5.11
N THR A 161 24.09 -9.96 5.81
CA THR A 161 22.90 -10.82 5.71
C THR A 161 22.31 -10.77 4.30
N ALA A 162 22.21 -9.59 3.69
CA ALA A 162 21.74 -9.43 2.32
C ALA A 162 22.64 -10.18 1.31
N LEU A 163 23.96 -10.02 1.44
CA LEU A 163 24.94 -10.74 0.62
C LEU A 163 24.89 -12.27 0.84
N THR A 164 24.56 -12.72 2.06
CA THR A 164 24.31 -14.13 2.33
C THR A 164 23.09 -14.63 1.53
N GLY A 165 22.02 -13.84 1.47
CA GLY A 165 20.88 -14.10 0.59
C GLY A 165 21.28 -14.22 -0.88
N THR A 166 22.14 -13.33 -1.38
CA THR A 166 22.70 -13.41 -2.73
C THR A 166 23.47 -14.72 -2.95
N ARG A 167 24.29 -15.16 -1.98
CA ARG A 167 25.01 -16.45 -2.05
C ARG A 167 24.09 -17.66 -2.06
N LEU A 168 22.90 -17.54 -1.46
CA LEU A 168 21.86 -18.57 -1.50
C LEU A 168 21.07 -18.56 -2.82
N GLY A 169 21.44 -17.73 -3.80
CA GLY A 169 20.81 -17.66 -5.11
C GLY A 169 19.56 -16.79 -5.16
N LYS A 170 19.27 -16.00 -4.11
CA LYS A 170 18.14 -15.06 -4.11
C LYS A 170 18.52 -13.73 -4.78
N GLN A 171 17.57 -13.08 -5.45
CA GLN A 171 17.76 -11.76 -6.07
C GLN A 171 17.61 -10.63 -5.04
N VAL A 172 18.64 -10.43 -4.23
CA VAL A 172 18.68 -9.39 -3.20
C VAL A 172 19.25 -8.09 -3.74
N ILE A 173 18.47 -7.01 -3.72
CA ILE A 173 18.87 -5.67 -4.16
C ILE A 173 19.02 -4.76 -2.94
N LEU A 174 20.24 -4.28 -2.69
CA LEU A 174 20.54 -3.29 -1.65
C LEU A 174 20.29 -1.88 -2.19
N VAL A 175 19.21 -1.22 -1.76
CA VAL A 175 18.88 0.14 -2.21
C VAL A 175 19.64 1.18 -1.40
N ILE A 176 20.55 1.91 -2.03
CA ILE A 176 21.33 2.98 -1.42
C ILE A 176 20.40 4.16 -1.14
N GLU A 177 20.22 4.50 0.14
CA GLU A 177 19.38 5.63 0.55
C GLU A 177 20.19 6.83 1.04
N LYS A 178 21.48 6.63 1.33
CA LYS A 178 22.44 7.67 1.70
C LYS A 178 23.77 7.36 1.02
N LEU A 179 24.48 8.40 0.58
CA LEU A 179 25.71 8.22 -0.21
C LEU A 179 26.78 7.43 0.56
N GLU A 180 26.85 7.63 1.88
CA GLU A 180 27.79 6.95 2.77
C GLU A 180 27.56 5.44 2.86
N GLU A 181 26.32 4.97 2.60
CA GLU A 181 26.01 3.53 2.57
C GLU A 181 26.74 2.82 1.43
N LEU A 182 26.98 3.50 0.31
CA LEU A 182 27.68 2.91 -0.84
C LEU A 182 29.08 2.44 -0.43
N ASP A 183 29.88 3.28 0.25
CA ASP A 183 31.23 2.90 0.68
C ASP A 183 31.23 1.75 1.69
N GLN A 184 30.21 1.68 2.54
CA GLN A 184 30.04 0.56 3.47
C GLN A 184 29.68 -0.74 2.74
N ILE A 185 28.76 -0.67 1.77
CA ILE A 185 28.38 -1.81 0.94
C ILE A 185 29.58 -2.34 0.17
N LEU A 186 30.32 -1.46 -0.52
CA LEU A 186 31.53 -1.82 -1.26
C LEU A 186 32.57 -2.52 -0.37
N ARG A 187 32.81 -1.97 0.83
CA ARG A 187 33.76 -2.53 1.79
C ARG A 187 33.37 -3.92 2.27
N VAL A 188 32.11 -4.11 2.66
CA VAL A 188 31.60 -5.41 3.13
C VAL A 188 31.58 -6.41 1.98
N ALA A 189 31.05 -6.03 0.82
CA ALA A 189 31.00 -6.88 -0.36
C ALA A 189 32.37 -7.40 -0.80
N LYS A 190 33.39 -6.53 -0.84
CA LYS A 190 34.79 -6.94 -1.12
C LYS A 190 35.33 -7.91 -0.08
N ARG A 191 35.02 -7.73 1.20
CA ARG A 191 35.42 -8.64 2.28
C ARG A 191 34.74 -10.00 2.16
N GLU A 192 33.46 -10.02 1.80
CA GLU A 192 32.69 -11.26 1.65
C GLU A 192 32.94 -11.97 0.31
N GLY A 193 33.59 -11.30 -0.65
CA GLY A 193 33.83 -11.83 -2.00
C GLY A 193 32.55 -11.99 -2.83
N VAL A 194 31.55 -11.15 -2.58
CA VAL A 194 30.24 -11.21 -3.26
C VAL A 194 29.98 -9.88 -3.96
N GLN A 195 29.73 -9.91 -5.26
CA GLN A 195 29.30 -8.72 -5.99
C GLN A 195 27.81 -8.45 -5.71
N PRO A 196 27.44 -7.29 -5.13
CA PRO A 196 26.05 -7.00 -4.79
C PRO A 196 25.26 -6.58 -6.03
N GLN A 197 23.95 -6.77 -5.97
CA GLN A 197 23.01 -6.00 -6.78
C GLN A 197 22.57 -4.77 -5.98
N LEU A 198 22.62 -3.61 -6.62
CA LEU A 198 22.41 -2.31 -6.01
C LEU A 198 21.21 -1.61 -6.63
N GLY A 199 20.46 -0.93 -5.77
CA GLY A 199 19.51 0.09 -6.16
C GLY A 199 19.97 1.46 -5.68
N ILE A 200 19.44 2.54 -6.24
CA ILE A 200 19.59 3.89 -5.68
C ILE A 200 18.20 4.50 -5.50
N ARG A 201 17.89 4.95 -4.28
CA ARG A 201 16.69 5.74 -4.00
C ARG A 201 16.92 7.19 -4.41
N LEU A 202 16.03 7.73 -5.22
CA LEU A 202 16.07 9.11 -5.70
C LEU A 202 15.22 10.03 -4.81
N ARG A 203 15.71 11.24 -4.53
CA ARG A 203 14.88 12.35 -4.04
C ARG A 203 14.30 13.07 -5.24
N LEU A 204 12.98 12.98 -5.37
CA LEU A 204 12.23 13.67 -6.42
C LEU A 204 11.88 15.09 -5.96
N LEU A 205 11.86 16.05 -6.87
CA LEU A 205 11.32 17.39 -6.65
C LEU A 205 9.80 17.36 -6.51
N SER A 206 9.15 16.40 -7.18
CA SER A 206 7.72 16.14 -7.07
C SER A 206 7.34 15.76 -5.63
N ARG A 207 6.48 16.56 -5.00
CA ARG A 207 5.98 16.35 -3.63
C ARG A 207 4.56 15.78 -3.65
N SER A 208 4.26 14.87 -2.72
CA SER A 208 2.88 14.47 -2.45
C SER A 208 2.17 15.43 -1.51
N THR A 209 0.84 15.35 -1.50
CA THR A 209 -0.03 16.04 -0.56
C THR A 209 -0.64 15.00 0.40
N GLY A 210 -0.92 15.40 1.65
CA GLY A 210 -1.54 14.54 2.67
C GLY A 210 -0.65 14.27 3.89
N LYS A 211 -1.12 13.41 4.82
CA LYS A 211 -0.44 13.14 6.10
C LYS A 211 0.96 12.54 5.97
N TRP A 212 1.29 11.93 4.84
CA TRP A 212 2.57 11.26 4.60
C TRP A 212 3.48 12.01 3.63
N ALA A 213 3.20 13.28 3.32
CA ALA A 213 3.96 14.10 2.38
C ALA A 213 5.46 14.18 2.71
N ASP A 214 5.82 14.20 4.00
CA ASP A 214 7.21 14.30 4.48
C ASP A 214 8.07 13.07 4.14
N SER A 215 7.46 11.97 3.69
CA SER A 215 8.17 10.75 3.29
C SER A 215 8.68 10.76 1.85
N GLY A 216 8.24 11.73 1.04
CA GLY A 216 8.66 11.96 -0.34
C GLY A 216 9.14 13.40 -0.57
N GLY A 217 9.48 13.72 -1.82
CA GLY A 217 9.92 15.07 -2.20
C GLY A 217 11.38 15.39 -1.86
N GLU A 218 11.80 16.62 -2.21
CA GLU A 218 13.19 17.05 -2.06
C GLU A 218 13.64 17.11 -0.60
N ASP A 219 12.73 17.27 0.37
CA ASP A 219 13.04 17.33 1.81
C ASP A 219 13.04 15.97 2.52
N ALA A 220 12.79 14.87 1.78
CA ALA A 220 12.72 13.53 2.35
C ALA A 220 14.02 13.13 3.08
N LYS A 221 13.89 12.41 4.20
CA LYS A 221 15.02 11.95 5.01
C LYS A 221 15.92 10.92 4.32
N PHE A 222 15.43 10.30 3.24
CA PHE A 222 16.07 9.20 2.52
C PHE A 222 16.12 9.50 1.02
N GLY A 223 17.12 8.94 0.36
CA GLY A 223 17.37 9.09 -1.07
C GLY A 223 18.48 10.07 -1.38
N LEU A 224 19.02 9.93 -2.59
CA LEU A 224 20.08 10.77 -3.12
C LEU A 224 19.47 11.90 -3.95
N ASN A 225 19.94 13.12 -3.71
CA ASN A 225 19.71 14.21 -4.67
C ASN A 225 20.60 14.03 -5.92
N THR A 226 20.42 14.87 -6.94
CA THR A 226 21.16 14.76 -8.20
C THR A 226 22.67 14.76 -8.04
N ALA A 227 23.24 15.61 -7.17
CA ALA A 227 24.68 15.66 -6.94
C ALA A 227 25.21 14.36 -6.29
N GLN A 228 24.48 13.84 -5.32
CA GLN A 228 24.81 12.56 -4.67
C GLN A 228 24.64 11.38 -5.62
N LEU A 229 23.63 11.38 -6.49
CA LEU A 229 23.48 10.38 -7.54
C LEU A 229 24.71 10.39 -8.46
N MET A 230 25.12 11.55 -8.97
CA MET A 230 26.32 11.65 -9.82
C MET A 230 27.57 11.14 -9.11
N ALA A 231 27.77 11.52 -7.84
CA ALA A 231 28.88 11.03 -7.03
C ALA A 231 28.83 9.50 -6.85
N ALA A 232 27.65 8.90 -6.65
CA ALA A 232 27.48 7.46 -6.55
C ALA A 232 27.82 6.75 -7.87
N LEU A 233 27.39 7.29 -9.01
CA LEU A 233 27.72 6.75 -10.34
C LEU A 233 29.23 6.82 -10.60
N GLU A 234 29.87 7.95 -10.35
CA GLU A 234 31.32 8.11 -10.48
C GLU A 234 32.08 7.13 -9.58
N ARG A 235 31.60 6.94 -8.35
CA ARG A 235 32.17 5.98 -7.39
C ARG A 235 32.06 4.55 -7.89
N LEU A 236 30.90 4.14 -8.41
CA LEU A 236 30.71 2.80 -8.98
C LEU A 236 31.61 2.57 -10.19
N ARG A 237 31.76 3.58 -11.06
CA ARG A 237 32.65 3.54 -12.23
C ARG A 237 34.12 3.41 -11.82
N ALA A 238 34.56 4.17 -10.82
CA ALA A 238 35.92 4.09 -10.29
C ALA A 238 36.26 2.70 -9.69
N GLU A 239 35.25 1.98 -9.22
CA GLU A 239 35.39 0.63 -8.64
C GLU A 239 35.18 -0.47 -9.69
N GLY A 240 34.77 -0.14 -10.92
CA GLY A 240 34.44 -1.10 -11.98
C GLY A 240 33.15 -1.90 -11.71
N TRP A 241 32.22 -1.33 -10.95
CA TRP A 241 30.98 -1.97 -10.46
C TRP A 241 29.72 -1.40 -11.12
N GLU A 242 29.83 -0.83 -12.33
CA GLU A 242 28.69 -0.28 -13.07
C GLU A 242 27.59 -1.34 -13.28
N GLY A 243 27.99 -2.58 -13.54
CA GLY A 243 27.09 -3.72 -13.69
C GLY A 243 26.30 -4.09 -12.42
N SER A 244 26.72 -3.62 -11.25
CA SER A 244 26.01 -3.85 -9.99
C SER A 244 24.78 -2.96 -9.82
N LEU A 245 24.69 -1.81 -10.49
CA LEU A 245 23.51 -0.94 -10.39
C LEU A 245 22.39 -1.47 -11.29
N ARG A 246 21.34 -1.99 -10.67
CA ARG A 246 20.22 -2.66 -11.36
C ARG A 246 18.90 -1.94 -11.22
N LEU A 247 18.74 -1.11 -10.18
CA LEU A 247 17.44 -0.56 -9.81
C LEU A 247 17.53 0.94 -9.48
N LEU A 248 16.57 1.73 -9.96
CA LEU A 248 16.30 3.06 -9.42
C LEU A 248 14.97 3.03 -8.69
N HIS A 249 14.97 3.52 -7.46
CA HIS A 249 13.83 3.52 -6.57
C HIS A 249 13.37 4.95 -6.30
N SER A 250 12.07 5.15 -6.20
CA SER A 250 11.47 6.38 -5.69
C SER A 250 10.29 6.02 -4.81
N HIS A 251 10.05 6.83 -3.78
CA HIS A 251 8.88 6.65 -2.92
C HIS A 251 8.24 8.00 -2.64
N ILE A 252 7.02 8.16 -3.14
CA ILE A 252 6.24 9.40 -3.06
C ILE A 252 5.51 9.52 -1.71
N GLY A 253 5.38 8.40 -1.00
CA GLY A 253 4.69 8.25 0.27
C GLY A 253 3.55 7.23 0.20
N SER A 254 2.93 6.97 1.35
CA SER A 254 1.75 6.09 1.43
C SER A 254 0.46 6.87 1.21
N GLN A 255 -0.56 6.22 0.62
CA GLN A 255 -1.90 6.82 0.43
C GLN A 255 -1.82 8.13 -0.37
N VAL A 256 -1.33 8.08 -1.62
CA VAL A 256 -1.27 9.27 -2.49
C VAL A 256 -2.65 9.48 -3.11
N PRO A 257 -3.40 10.53 -2.75
CA PRO A 257 -4.82 10.63 -3.09
C PRO A 257 -5.09 11.18 -4.50
N ASP A 258 -4.10 11.83 -5.11
CA ASP A 258 -4.23 12.49 -6.41
C ASP A 258 -3.37 11.81 -7.48
N ILE A 259 -4.00 11.34 -8.56
CA ILE A 259 -3.33 10.68 -9.69
C ILE A 259 -2.31 11.60 -10.38
N LEU A 260 -2.58 12.91 -10.46
CA LEU A 260 -1.65 13.83 -11.12
C LEU A 260 -0.33 13.95 -10.36
N THR A 261 -0.36 13.76 -9.04
CA THR A 261 0.84 13.72 -8.19
C THR A 261 1.67 12.47 -8.49
N VAL A 262 1.02 11.31 -8.60
CA VAL A 262 1.68 10.06 -9.00
C VAL A 262 2.34 10.21 -10.37
N ARG A 263 1.60 10.71 -11.36
CA ARG A 263 2.08 10.88 -12.73
C ARG A 263 3.32 11.78 -12.82
N LYS A 264 3.31 12.92 -12.13
CA LYS A 264 4.46 13.85 -12.10
C LYS A 264 5.72 13.20 -11.54
N ALA A 265 5.59 12.48 -10.42
CA ALA A 265 6.71 11.83 -9.78
C ALA A 265 7.26 10.66 -10.62
N VAL A 266 6.39 9.86 -11.23
CA VAL A 266 6.81 8.78 -12.14
C VAL A 266 7.50 9.34 -13.38
N GLN A 267 7.00 10.45 -13.94
CA GLN A 267 7.65 11.12 -15.06
C GLN A 267 9.06 11.58 -14.70
N GLU A 268 9.24 12.15 -13.50
CA GLU A 268 10.54 12.57 -12.99
C GLU A 268 11.49 11.38 -12.80
N ALA A 269 11.04 10.31 -12.15
CA ALA A 269 11.82 9.09 -11.95
C ALA A 269 12.22 8.43 -13.29
N ALA A 270 11.32 8.39 -14.27
CA ALA A 270 11.61 7.88 -15.61
C ALA A 270 12.68 8.72 -16.35
N ARG A 271 12.71 10.05 -16.11
CA ARG A 271 13.77 10.90 -16.67
C ARG A 271 15.12 10.59 -16.03
N PHE A 272 15.18 10.40 -14.71
CA PHE A 272 16.41 9.94 -14.05
C PHE A 272 16.88 8.60 -14.61
N TYR A 273 15.97 7.62 -14.74
CA TYR A 273 16.26 6.34 -15.38
C TYR A 273 16.89 6.52 -16.76
N ALA A 274 16.28 7.33 -17.63
CA ALA A 274 16.81 7.56 -18.97
C ALA A 274 18.22 8.16 -18.96
N LYS A 275 18.53 9.09 -18.05
CA LYS A 275 19.88 9.67 -17.95
C LYS A 275 20.89 8.67 -17.40
N VAL A 276 20.54 7.90 -16.38
CA VAL A 276 21.41 6.85 -15.82
C VAL A 276 21.72 5.75 -16.86
N ARG A 277 20.73 5.37 -17.68
CA ARG A 277 20.95 4.46 -18.83
C ARG A 277 21.93 5.04 -19.85
N LYS A 278 21.80 6.32 -20.18
CA LYS A 278 22.71 7.02 -21.12
C LYS A 278 24.13 7.17 -20.59
N GLU A 279 24.30 7.21 -19.27
CA GLU A 279 25.59 7.16 -18.59
C GLU A 279 26.26 5.77 -18.61
N GLY A 280 25.62 4.77 -19.22
CA GLY A 280 26.16 3.43 -19.42
C GLY A 280 25.81 2.41 -18.34
N PHE A 281 24.99 2.78 -17.35
CA PHE A 281 24.59 1.84 -16.29
C PHE A 281 23.44 0.94 -16.77
N PRO A 282 23.52 -0.39 -16.57
CA PRO A 282 22.52 -1.33 -17.01
C PRO A 282 21.36 -1.46 -16.02
N VAL A 283 20.73 -0.32 -15.66
CA VAL A 283 19.54 -0.33 -14.80
C VAL A 283 18.41 -1.07 -15.50
N GLU A 284 17.82 -2.05 -14.82
CA GLU A 284 16.76 -2.92 -15.34
C GLU A 284 15.41 -2.62 -14.70
N TYR A 285 15.41 -2.09 -13.48
CA TYR A 285 14.20 -1.88 -12.69
C TYR A 285 14.00 -0.40 -12.41
N LEU A 286 12.77 0.07 -12.66
CA LEU A 286 12.29 1.33 -12.15
C LEU A 286 11.21 1.04 -11.12
N ASP A 287 11.58 1.24 -9.86
CA ASP A 287 10.72 1.03 -8.71
C ASP A 287 10.06 2.34 -8.30
N VAL A 288 8.74 2.38 -8.44
CA VAL A 288 7.90 3.54 -8.11
C VAL A 288 7.45 3.55 -6.65
N GLY A 289 7.88 2.54 -5.88
CA GLY A 289 7.56 2.36 -4.47
C GLY A 289 6.08 2.11 -4.24
N GLY A 290 5.63 2.36 -3.01
CA GLY A 290 4.21 2.38 -2.66
C GLY A 290 3.52 3.67 -3.09
N GLY A 291 2.25 3.82 -2.71
CA GLY A 291 1.49 5.06 -2.90
C GLY A 291 0.11 4.86 -3.50
N LEU A 292 -0.12 3.72 -4.16
CA LEU A 292 -1.46 3.29 -4.58
C LEU A 292 -2.42 3.36 -3.37
N ALA A 293 -3.37 4.27 -3.46
CA ALA A 293 -4.26 4.64 -2.38
C ALA A 293 -5.49 3.73 -2.30
N VAL A 294 -6.10 3.69 -1.12
CA VAL A 294 -7.35 2.97 -0.84
C VAL A 294 -8.45 3.99 -0.55
N ASP A 295 -9.62 3.80 -1.15
CA ASP A 295 -10.80 4.63 -0.88
C ASP A 295 -11.52 4.15 0.39
N TYR A 296 -11.16 4.70 1.56
CA TYR A 296 -11.70 4.26 2.85
C TYR A 296 -13.10 4.81 3.15
N ASP A 297 -13.45 5.98 2.61
CA ASP A 297 -14.74 6.63 2.86
C ASP A 297 -15.73 6.48 1.69
N GLY A 298 -15.28 6.03 0.51
CA GLY A 298 -16.11 5.84 -0.66
C GLY A 298 -16.39 7.13 -1.43
N SER A 299 -15.68 8.23 -1.13
CA SER A 299 -15.91 9.53 -1.75
C SER A 299 -15.31 9.65 -3.14
N ARG A 300 -14.30 8.84 -3.47
CA ARG A 300 -13.47 8.96 -4.69
C ARG A 300 -12.93 10.37 -4.91
N ALA A 301 -12.60 11.06 -3.82
CA ALA A 301 -12.01 12.40 -3.84
C ALA A 301 -10.49 12.34 -3.61
N ALA A 302 -9.79 13.37 -4.08
CA ALA A 302 -8.38 13.62 -3.76
C ALA A 302 -8.24 14.12 -2.32
N PHE A 303 -8.57 13.24 -1.38
CA PHE A 303 -8.64 13.50 0.05
C PHE A 303 -7.82 12.45 0.82
N GLU A 304 -7.37 12.78 2.02
CA GLU A 304 -6.40 11.99 2.76
C GLU A 304 -6.81 10.53 3.01
N SER A 305 -8.11 10.27 3.17
CA SER A 305 -8.68 8.93 3.37
C SER A 305 -9.31 8.33 2.11
N SER A 306 -9.05 8.92 0.94
CA SER A 306 -9.62 8.51 -0.35
C SER A 306 -8.60 8.61 -1.48
N ALA A 307 -9.00 8.30 -2.71
CA ALA A 307 -8.26 8.53 -3.94
C ALA A 307 -9.20 9.04 -5.05
N ASN A 308 -8.73 9.94 -5.92
CA ASN A 308 -9.50 10.38 -7.10
C ASN A 308 -9.31 9.50 -8.35
N TYR A 309 -8.78 8.29 -8.16
CA TYR A 309 -8.43 7.37 -9.24
C TYR A 309 -8.68 5.92 -8.86
N SER A 310 -8.87 5.10 -9.88
CA SER A 310 -8.97 3.65 -9.80
C SER A 310 -7.60 2.98 -9.96
N GLN A 311 -7.50 1.71 -9.55
CA GLN A 311 -6.30 0.91 -9.78
C GLN A 311 -5.90 0.85 -11.26
N ARG A 312 -6.87 0.75 -12.17
CA ARG A 312 -6.61 0.71 -13.61
C ARG A 312 -6.02 2.02 -14.12
N GLU A 313 -6.57 3.16 -13.69
CA GLU A 313 -6.01 4.48 -14.04
C GLU A 313 -4.59 4.62 -13.50
N TYR A 314 -4.33 4.16 -12.28
CA TYR A 314 -2.97 4.13 -11.72
C TYR A 314 -2.00 3.31 -12.59
N THR A 315 -2.35 2.07 -12.94
CA THR A 315 -1.45 1.21 -13.74
C THR A 315 -1.26 1.75 -15.17
N ASP A 316 -2.33 2.27 -15.78
CA ASP A 316 -2.26 2.87 -17.12
C ASP A 316 -1.36 4.11 -17.13
N ASP A 317 -1.55 5.04 -16.19
CA ASP A 317 -0.75 6.27 -16.09
C ASP A 317 0.74 5.95 -15.86
N LEU A 318 1.05 4.96 -15.01
CA LEU A 318 2.43 4.53 -14.77
C LEU A 318 3.10 4.01 -16.05
N VAL A 319 2.48 3.02 -16.69
CA VAL A 319 3.05 2.35 -17.88
C VAL A 319 3.19 3.36 -19.02
N GLN A 320 2.14 4.14 -19.29
CA GLN A 320 2.14 5.14 -20.35
C GLN A 320 3.23 6.18 -20.11
N THR A 321 3.29 6.77 -18.90
CA THR A 321 4.24 7.84 -18.58
C THR A 321 5.69 7.37 -18.70
N ILE A 322 6.00 6.17 -18.20
CA ILE A 322 7.36 5.62 -18.28
C ILE A 322 7.70 5.32 -19.75
N GLY A 323 6.79 4.72 -20.50
CA GLY A 323 6.97 4.39 -21.91
C GLY A 323 7.22 5.63 -22.78
N GLU A 324 6.43 6.69 -22.60
CA GLU A 324 6.59 7.97 -23.31
C GLU A 324 7.96 8.59 -23.07
N VAL A 325 8.44 8.59 -21.81
CA VAL A 325 9.78 9.11 -21.48
C VAL A 325 10.87 8.24 -22.09
N CYS A 326 10.75 6.91 -22.02
CA CYS A 326 11.74 5.99 -22.57
C CYS A 326 11.84 6.12 -24.10
N HIS A 327 10.69 6.22 -24.79
CA HIS A 327 10.62 6.44 -26.23
C HIS A 327 11.26 7.79 -26.61
N ALA A 328 10.87 8.88 -25.94
CA ALA A 328 11.42 10.21 -26.21
C ALA A 328 12.93 10.30 -25.97
N GLU A 329 13.44 9.56 -24.98
CA GLU A 329 14.85 9.52 -24.65
C GLU A 329 15.63 8.43 -25.40
N ALA A 330 14.98 7.59 -26.21
CA ALA A 330 15.56 6.46 -26.94
C ALA A 330 16.35 5.50 -26.01
N VAL A 331 15.74 5.11 -24.90
CA VAL A 331 16.27 4.12 -23.95
C VAL A 331 15.30 2.93 -23.84
N PRO A 332 15.77 1.71 -23.51
CA PRO A 332 14.89 0.57 -23.34
C PRO A 332 13.92 0.78 -22.18
N HIS A 333 12.74 0.18 -22.26
CA HIS A 333 11.75 0.22 -21.19
C HIS A 333 12.25 -0.61 -19.99
N PRO A 334 12.28 -0.07 -18.75
CA PRO A 334 12.63 -0.84 -17.58
C PRO A 334 11.52 -1.83 -17.20
N ASN A 335 11.85 -2.83 -16.40
CA ASN A 335 10.84 -3.55 -15.63
C ASN A 335 10.27 -2.59 -14.56
N ILE A 336 8.95 -2.54 -14.45
CA ILE A 336 8.25 -1.69 -13.48
C ILE A 336 8.10 -2.48 -12.19
N VAL A 337 8.54 -1.89 -11.08
CA VAL A 337 8.33 -2.42 -9.73
C VAL A 337 7.40 -1.48 -8.98
N SER A 338 6.44 -2.03 -8.22
CA SER A 338 5.62 -1.27 -7.27
C SER A 338 5.53 -1.99 -5.93
N GLU A 339 5.53 -1.21 -4.85
CA GLU A 339 5.47 -1.69 -3.46
C GLU A 339 4.07 -1.41 -2.86
N SER A 340 3.02 -1.83 -3.56
CA SER A 340 1.61 -1.46 -3.29
C SER A 340 0.98 -2.18 -2.09
N GLY A 341 1.70 -2.32 -0.97
CA GLY A 341 1.28 -3.15 0.17
C GLY A 341 -0.06 -2.75 0.80
N ARG A 342 -0.32 -1.44 0.98
CA ARG A 342 -1.61 -0.97 1.53
C ARG A 342 -2.79 -1.39 0.67
N ALA A 343 -2.69 -1.24 -0.64
CA ALA A 343 -3.74 -1.60 -1.57
C ALA A 343 -4.03 -3.11 -1.55
N ILE A 344 -2.98 -3.93 -1.32
CA ILE A 344 -3.10 -5.38 -1.21
C ILE A 344 -3.76 -5.78 0.12
N ALA A 345 -3.32 -5.20 1.24
CA ALA A 345 -3.71 -5.67 2.57
C ALA A 345 -4.93 -4.96 3.19
N ALA A 346 -5.42 -3.84 2.64
CA ALA A 346 -6.44 -3.04 3.35
C ALA A 346 -7.77 -3.78 3.57
N HIS A 347 -8.30 -4.43 2.54
CA HIS A 347 -9.65 -5.02 2.58
C HIS A 347 -9.69 -6.43 3.15
N HIS A 348 -8.56 -7.11 3.37
CA HIS A 348 -8.57 -8.53 3.73
C HIS A 348 -8.97 -8.83 5.18
N SER A 349 -9.17 -7.82 6.05
CA SER A 349 -9.44 -8.06 7.47
C SER A 349 -10.55 -7.17 8.05
N VAL A 350 -11.40 -7.74 8.89
CA VAL A 350 -12.47 -7.05 9.61
C VAL A 350 -12.32 -7.27 11.12
N LEU A 351 -12.24 -6.19 11.89
CA LEU A 351 -12.33 -6.23 13.34
C LEU A 351 -13.80 -6.17 13.77
N VAL A 352 -14.24 -7.19 14.50
CA VAL A 352 -15.59 -7.28 15.06
C VAL A 352 -15.52 -7.13 16.57
N VAL A 353 -16.30 -6.20 17.11
CA VAL A 353 -16.45 -5.96 18.55
C VAL A 353 -17.91 -6.02 18.95
N GLN A 354 -18.19 -6.51 20.15
CA GLN A 354 -19.54 -6.54 20.69
C GLN A 354 -19.84 -5.25 21.47
N VAL A 355 -20.97 -4.63 21.17
CA VAL A 355 -21.52 -3.56 22.02
C VAL A 355 -22.20 -4.20 23.23
N PHE A 356 -21.62 -4.04 24.42
CA PHE A 356 -22.16 -4.60 25.67
C PHE A 356 -23.15 -3.66 26.38
N GLY A 357 -23.21 -2.39 25.98
CA GLY A 357 -24.10 -1.40 26.58
C GLY A 357 -24.23 -0.15 25.72
N ALA A 358 -25.35 0.56 25.88
CA ALA A 358 -25.61 1.84 25.21
C ALA A 358 -26.28 2.81 26.18
N ASN A 359 -25.73 4.03 26.28
CA ASN A 359 -26.36 5.10 27.03
C ASN A 359 -27.32 5.85 26.10
N SER A 360 -28.62 5.67 26.31
CA SER A 360 -29.64 6.49 25.64
C SER A 360 -29.93 7.73 26.48
N LYS A 361 -30.35 8.83 25.83
CA LYS A 361 -30.93 9.96 26.56
C LYS A 361 -32.06 9.40 27.42
N ALA A 362 -31.97 9.59 28.74
CA ALA A 362 -33.03 9.20 29.65
C ALA A 362 -34.38 9.66 29.08
N GLN A 363 -35.38 8.78 29.11
CA GLN A 363 -36.75 9.18 28.80
C GLN A 363 -37.02 10.47 29.57
N ARG A 364 -37.45 11.52 28.87
CA ARG A 364 -37.78 12.81 29.49
C ARG A 364 -38.70 12.52 30.67
N THR A 365 -38.19 12.63 31.89
CA THR A 365 -39.02 12.56 33.08
C THR A 365 -40.05 13.66 32.91
N ARG A 366 -41.33 13.30 32.78
CA ARG A 366 -42.41 14.27 32.73
C ARG A 366 -42.57 14.83 34.14
N LEU A 367 -41.72 15.80 34.48
CA LEU A 367 -41.90 16.60 35.67
C LEU A 367 -43.27 17.26 35.58
N LYS A 368 -44.11 17.07 36.60
CA LYS A 368 -45.33 17.84 36.77
C LYS A 368 -44.92 19.13 37.46
N TYR A 369 -45.23 20.26 36.84
CA TYR A 369 -44.97 21.60 37.36
C TYR A 369 -46.26 22.42 37.30
N GLY A 370 -46.50 23.24 38.31
CA GLY A 370 -47.72 24.06 38.47
C GLY A 370 -47.48 25.57 38.37
N GLU A 371 -48.45 26.36 38.84
CA GLU A 371 -48.30 27.82 38.96
C GLU A 371 -47.58 28.25 40.25
N ASP A 372 -47.49 27.36 41.24
CA ASP A 372 -46.84 27.62 42.54
C ASP A 372 -45.34 27.27 42.56
N GLU A 373 -44.72 27.14 41.38
CA GLU A 373 -43.30 26.81 41.28
C GLU A 373 -42.39 27.99 41.64
N HIS A 374 -41.16 27.69 42.07
CA HIS A 374 -40.14 28.71 42.33
C HIS A 374 -39.95 29.64 41.11
N PRO A 375 -39.72 30.96 41.29
CA PRO A 375 -39.64 31.93 40.17
C PRO A 375 -38.66 31.57 39.05
N LEU A 376 -37.54 30.91 39.38
CA LEU A 376 -36.58 30.37 38.40
C LEU A 376 -37.20 29.29 37.51
N VAL A 377 -37.99 28.38 38.09
CA VAL A 377 -38.68 27.32 37.35
C VAL A 377 -39.76 27.94 36.45
N GLN A 378 -40.53 28.92 36.94
CA GLN A 378 -41.50 29.65 36.12
C GLN A 378 -40.83 30.35 34.92
N THR A 379 -39.63 30.93 35.12
CA THR A 379 -38.85 31.56 34.04
C THR A 379 -38.43 30.54 32.98
N LEU A 380 -37.89 29.39 33.41
CA LEU A 380 -37.53 28.30 32.50
C LEU A 380 -38.75 27.74 31.75
N LEU A 381 -39.91 27.66 32.40
CA LEU A 381 -41.16 27.24 31.77
C LEU A 381 -41.65 28.23 30.71
N LYS A 382 -41.47 29.54 30.92
CA LYS A 382 -41.76 30.57 29.90
C LYS A 382 -40.85 30.43 28.69
N ILE A 383 -39.54 30.26 28.90
CA ILE A 383 -38.56 30.04 27.80
C ILE A 383 -38.95 28.81 26.99
N ARG A 384 -39.24 27.68 27.66
CA ARG A 384 -39.65 26.44 27.01
C ARG A 384 -40.96 26.55 26.21
N ARG A 385 -41.91 27.39 26.61
CA ARG A 385 -43.17 27.60 25.88
C ARG A 385 -43.02 28.49 24.64
N ASN A 386 -41.95 29.29 24.59
CA ASN A 386 -41.69 30.26 23.53
C ASN A 386 -40.66 29.77 22.49
N LEU A 387 -40.03 28.61 22.73
CA LEU A 387 -39.25 27.82 21.77
C LEU A 387 -40.17 26.79 21.10
#